data_AF-A0A9P8VQJ0-F1
#
_entry.id   AF-A0A9P8VQJ0-F1
#
_cell.length_a   1.000
_cell.length_b   1.000
_cell.length_c   1.000
_cell.angle_alpha   90.00
_cell.angle_beta   90.00
_cell.angle_gamma   90.00
#
_symmetry.space_group_name_H-M   'P 1'
#
loop_
_entity.id
_entity.type
_entity.pdbx_description
1 polymer ?
#
loop_
_entity_poly.entity_id
_entity_poly.type
_entity_poly.pdbx_seq_one_letter_code
_entity_poly.pdbx_strand_id
1 'polypeptide(L)'
;MAGRRTEIHATRREHGPDFTARYMGGPYDALSFQLSAERMLSCLFYIELLSAPMLYSSPEAACIRLLCRLTPGPEMTNLITGLHLRSARIHYRGAEAQWTGDSLVTPAILARCRRGESFSRVLEVQVSAMDTVLDVRLRDSLMGEQSISNCPYKVEKLIRDQGLDCAFGRRDHRLLCETGTTGNSLTAEIEKLSEELGRFLPSGSSDAWV
;
A
#
# COMPACT_ATOMS: atom_id res chain seq x y z
N MET A 1 27.94 15.84 54.15
CA MET A 1 27.31 14.88 53.21
C MET A 1 26.83 15.65 52.00
N ALA A 2 27.56 15.57 50.88
CA ALA A 2 27.21 16.25 49.63
C ALA A 2 26.93 15.19 48.57
N GLY A 3 25.66 15.08 48.17
CA GLY A 3 25.22 14.14 47.14
C GLY A 3 25.66 14.61 45.75
N ARG A 4 26.55 13.85 45.11
CA ARG A 4 26.89 14.04 43.69
C ARG A 4 25.73 13.53 42.85
N ARG A 5 25.04 14.46 42.20
CA ARG A 5 24.05 14.20 41.15
C ARG A 5 24.81 13.77 39.90
N THR A 6 24.75 12.49 39.57
CA THR A 6 25.20 11.95 38.28
C THR A 6 24.19 12.36 37.21
N GLU A 7 24.54 13.34 36.38
CA GLU A 7 23.81 13.65 35.16
C GLU A 7 24.11 12.58 34.11
N ILE A 8 23.11 11.76 33.82
CA ILE A 8 23.17 10.80 32.72
C ILE A 8 22.91 11.60 31.44
N HIS A 9 23.98 12.04 30.78
CA HIS A 9 23.90 12.49 29.40
C HIS A 9 23.59 11.28 28.51
N ALA A 10 22.31 11.09 28.21
CA ALA A 10 21.89 10.21 27.13
C ALA A 10 22.34 10.86 25.81
N THR A 11 23.51 10.44 25.32
CA THR A 11 23.98 10.78 23.97
C THR A 11 23.03 10.14 22.97
N ARG A 12 22.21 11.00 22.36
CA ARG A 12 21.36 10.68 21.21
C ARG A 12 22.27 10.12 20.12
N ARG A 13 22.27 8.80 19.94
CA ARG A 13 22.90 8.14 18.79
C ARG A 13 22.22 8.68 17.54
N GLU A 14 22.91 9.52 16.79
CA GLU A 14 22.56 9.85 15.42
C GLU A 14 22.49 8.52 14.65
N HIS A 15 21.26 8.10 14.33
CA HIS A 15 21.05 6.96 13.45
C HIS A 15 21.65 7.34 12.09
N GLY A 16 22.70 6.63 11.70
CA GLY A 16 23.23 6.72 10.33
C GLY A 16 22.15 6.30 9.32
N PRO A 17 22.32 6.66 8.04
CA PRO A 17 21.35 6.32 7.01
C PRO A 17 21.19 4.79 6.91
N ASP A 18 19.94 4.32 7.02
CA ASP A 18 19.54 2.90 7.07
C ASP A 18 20.00 2.07 5.85
N PHE A 19 20.36 2.75 4.76
CA PHE A 19 21.12 2.20 3.65
C PHE A 19 22.15 3.25 3.22
N THR A 20 23.44 2.92 3.34
CA THR A 20 24.52 3.78 2.82
C THR A 20 25.13 3.12 1.60
N ALA A 21 24.69 3.53 0.41
CA ALA A 21 25.39 3.20 -0.80
C ALA A 21 26.68 4.03 -0.83
N ARG A 22 27.84 3.41 -0.59
CA ARG A 22 29.15 4.08 -0.68
C ARG A 22 29.89 3.63 -1.92
N TYR A 23 30.24 4.59 -2.77
CA TYR A 23 31.14 4.34 -3.88
C TYR A 23 32.57 4.17 -3.35
N MET A 24 33.12 2.96 -3.45
CA MET A 24 34.44 2.62 -2.88
C MET A 24 35.59 2.73 -3.91
N GLY A 25 35.34 3.36 -5.07
CA GLY A 25 36.29 3.44 -6.18
C GLY A 25 36.13 2.31 -7.19
N GLY A 26 36.40 2.62 -8.46
CA GLY A 26 36.12 1.79 -9.64
C GLY A 26 36.18 2.62 -10.93
N PRO A 27 35.86 2.04 -12.10
CA PRO A 27 35.89 2.77 -13.38
C PRO A 27 34.70 3.70 -13.60
N TYR A 28 33.70 3.68 -12.71
CA TYR A 28 32.47 4.48 -12.81
C TYR A 28 32.60 5.80 -12.04
N ASP A 29 31.73 6.78 -12.31
CA ASP A 29 31.65 7.98 -11.48
C ASP A 29 30.71 7.74 -10.28
N ALA A 30 30.92 8.49 -9.19
CA ALA A 30 30.08 8.39 -7.99
C ALA A 30 28.61 8.77 -8.27
N LEU A 31 28.39 9.58 -9.30
CA LEU A 31 27.08 10.09 -9.71
C LEU A 31 26.23 9.00 -10.38
N SER A 32 26.81 8.17 -11.26
CA SER A 32 26.12 7.03 -11.87
C SER A 32 25.73 5.97 -10.84
N PHE A 33 26.58 5.75 -9.84
CA PHE A 33 26.28 4.84 -8.74
C PHE A 33 25.10 5.35 -7.90
N GLN A 34 25.10 6.65 -7.57
CA GLN A 34 23.99 7.27 -6.85
C GLN A 34 22.68 7.14 -7.64
N LEU A 35 22.65 7.54 -8.92
CA LEU A 35 21.46 7.40 -9.79
C LEU A 35 20.95 5.95 -9.87
N SER A 36 21.85 4.97 -9.85
CA SER A 36 21.50 3.56 -9.88
C SER A 36 20.85 3.11 -8.57
N ALA A 37 21.42 3.48 -7.43
CA ALA A 37 20.82 3.23 -6.12
C ALA A 37 19.45 3.91 -5.99
N GLU A 38 19.30 5.10 -6.58
CA GLU A 38 18.05 5.85 -6.60
C GLU A 38 16.94 5.11 -7.34
N ARG A 39 17.26 4.65 -8.55
CA ARG A 39 16.35 3.82 -9.36
C ARG A 39 16.03 2.50 -8.69
N MET A 40 17.01 1.87 -8.03
CA MET A 40 16.77 0.63 -7.30
C MET A 40 15.75 0.81 -6.19
N LEU A 41 15.82 1.91 -5.43
CA LEU A 41 14.84 2.19 -4.38
C LEU A 41 13.46 2.51 -4.96
N SER A 42 13.36 3.31 -6.04
CA SER A 42 12.06 3.59 -6.67
C SER A 42 11.42 2.32 -7.25
N CYS A 43 12.24 1.37 -7.71
CA CYS A 43 11.82 0.02 -8.12
C CYS A 43 11.34 -0.86 -6.97
N LEU A 44 11.50 -0.48 -5.70
CA LEU A 44 10.82 -1.18 -4.60
C LEU A 44 9.34 -0.82 -4.52
N PHE A 45 8.90 0.27 -5.15
CA PHE A 45 7.52 0.72 -5.11
C PHE A 45 6.80 0.44 -6.43
N TYR A 46 5.51 0.15 -6.36
CA TYR A 46 4.63 -0.05 -7.52
C TYR A 46 3.19 0.33 -7.18
N ILE A 47 2.37 0.49 -8.22
CA ILE A 47 0.95 0.80 -8.07
C ILE A 47 0.08 -0.36 -8.52
N GLU A 48 -1.04 -0.50 -7.83
CA GLU A 48 -2.18 -1.32 -8.24
C GLU A 48 -3.45 -0.48 -8.35
N LEU A 49 -4.42 -0.90 -9.16
CA LEU A 49 -5.75 -0.33 -9.16
C LEU A 49 -6.58 -1.07 -8.11
N LEU A 50 -7.33 -0.32 -7.29
CA LEU A 50 -8.27 -0.95 -6.36
C LEU A 50 -9.44 -1.60 -7.10
N SER A 51 -9.91 -0.94 -8.15
CA SER A 51 -10.95 -1.41 -9.06
C SER A 51 -10.71 -0.82 -10.45
N ALA A 52 -11.27 -1.45 -11.49
CA ALA A 52 -11.27 -0.87 -12.82
C ALA A 52 -12.22 0.35 -12.86
N PRO A 53 -11.78 1.52 -13.36
CA PRO A 53 -12.66 2.66 -13.56
C PRO A 53 -13.75 2.32 -14.59
N MET A 54 -14.99 2.76 -14.35
CA MET A 54 -16.12 2.45 -15.22
C MET A 54 -16.36 3.53 -16.29
N LEU A 55 -15.83 4.73 -16.06
CA LEU A 55 -15.88 5.92 -16.92
C LEU A 55 -17.30 6.37 -17.30
N TYR A 56 -18.27 6.19 -16.40
CA TYR A 56 -19.65 6.69 -16.62
C TYR A 56 -19.73 8.22 -16.67
N SER A 57 -18.82 8.90 -15.97
CA SER A 57 -18.66 10.36 -16.00
C SER A 57 -17.17 10.69 -16.07
N SER A 58 -16.78 11.47 -17.08
CA SER A 58 -15.37 11.85 -17.29
C SER A 58 -15.15 13.31 -16.85
N PRO A 59 -14.12 13.59 -16.01
CA PRO A 59 -13.19 12.64 -15.39
C PRO A 59 -13.82 11.87 -14.21
N GLU A 60 -13.43 10.60 -14.05
CA GLU A 60 -13.77 9.75 -12.89
C GLU A 60 -12.62 9.74 -11.88
N ALA A 61 -12.93 9.78 -10.59
CA ALA A 61 -11.94 9.55 -9.53
C ALA A 61 -11.66 8.06 -9.38
N ALA A 62 -10.42 7.64 -9.64
CA ALA A 62 -9.95 6.28 -9.45
C ALA A 62 -8.97 6.21 -8.28
N CYS A 63 -9.08 5.15 -7.47
CA CYS A 63 -8.19 4.94 -6.35
C CYS A 63 -7.08 3.94 -6.74
N ILE A 64 -5.84 4.39 -6.68
CA ILE A 64 -4.65 3.54 -6.85
C ILE A 64 -4.01 3.25 -5.50
N ARG A 65 -3.46 2.05 -5.35
CA ARG A 65 -2.72 1.64 -4.16
C ARG A 65 -1.23 1.59 -4.48
N LEU A 66 -0.46 2.46 -3.84
CA LEU A 66 1.00 2.42 -3.81
C LEU A 66 1.47 1.39 -2.79
N LEU A 67 2.26 0.43 -3.24
CA LEU A 67 2.75 -0.71 -2.48
C LEU A 67 4.28 -0.77 -2.50
N CYS A 68 4.86 -1.46 -1.51
CA CYS A 68 6.29 -1.79 -1.47
C CYS A 68 6.46 -3.30 -1.74
N ARG A 69 7.51 -3.65 -2.48
CA ARG A 69 7.88 -5.05 -2.79
C ARG A 69 8.55 -5.77 -1.63
N LEU A 70 9.08 -5.04 -0.66
CA LEU A 70 9.65 -5.66 0.54
C LEU A 70 8.53 -6.24 1.39
N THR A 71 8.72 -7.48 1.83
CA THR A 71 7.80 -8.14 2.77
C THR A 71 7.82 -7.44 4.12
N PRO A 72 6.73 -7.50 4.90
CA PRO A 72 6.75 -6.98 6.26
C PRO A 72 7.87 -7.60 7.09
N GLY A 73 8.67 -6.75 7.72
CA GLY A 73 9.84 -7.17 8.47
C GLY A 73 10.78 -6.00 8.77
N PRO A 74 11.94 -6.28 9.38
CA PRO A 74 12.92 -5.27 9.77
C PRO A 74 13.38 -4.41 8.59
N GLU A 75 13.68 -5.03 7.44
CA GLU A 75 14.21 -4.32 6.27
C GLU A 75 13.20 -3.31 5.70
N MET A 76 11.95 -3.72 5.53
CA MET A 76 10.89 -2.79 5.10
C MET A 76 10.68 -1.70 6.15
N THR A 77 10.66 -2.05 7.44
CA THR A 77 10.42 -1.07 8.52
C THR A 77 11.53 -0.03 8.59
N ASN A 78 12.79 -0.44 8.41
CA ASN A 78 13.94 0.45 8.35
C ASN A 78 13.85 1.37 7.14
N LEU A 79 13.56 0.83 5.94
CA LEU A 79 13.35 1.62 4.74
C LEU A 79 12.27 2.70 4.93
N ILE A 80 11.09 2.31 5.43
CA ILE A 80 9.95 3.21 5.64
C ILE A 80 10.25 4.23 6.74
N THR A 81 10.95 3.84 7.81
CA THR A 81 11.38 4.76 8.87
C THR A 81 12.36 5.79 8.31
N GLY A 82 13.37 5.36 7.54
CA GLY A 82 14.32 6.26 6.90
C GLY A 82 13.64 7.24 5.94
N LEU A 83 12.72 6.77 5.10
CA LEU A 83 11.95 7.63 4.19
C LEU A 83 11.08 8.64 4.94
N HIS A 84 10.49 8.25 6.08
CA HIS A 84 9.73 9.16 6.93
C HIS A 84 10.63 10.24 7.56
N LEU A 85 11.78 9.86 8.12
CA LEU A 85 12.73 10.79 8.73
C LEU A 85 13.27 11.81 7.72
N ARG A 86 13.46 11.39 6.47
CA ARG A 86 13.89 12.27 5.37
C ARG A 86 12.75 13.06 4.73
N SER A 87 11.52 12.93 5.23
CA SER A 87 10.34 13.60 4.68
C SER A 87 10.16 13.33 3.18
N ALA A 88 10.40 12.10 2.76
CA ALA A 88 10.20 11.69 1.37
C ALA A 88 8.76 11.98 0.94
N ARG A 89 8.59 12.44 -0.30
CA ARG A 89 7.32 12.83 -0.90
C ARG A 89 6.97 11.91 -2.06
N ILE A 90 5.68 11.87 -2.36
CA ILE A 90 5.15 11.28 -3.58
C ILE A 90 4.51 12.38 -4.41
N HIS A 91 4.80 12.42 -5.70
CA HIS A 91 4.13 13.24 -6.68
C HIS A 91 3.40 12.33 -7.66
N TYR A 92 2.15 12.64 -7.97
CA TYR A 92 1.35 11.82 -8.88
C TYR A 92 0.33 12.63 -9.66
N ARG A 93 -0.08 12.08 -10.80
CA ARG A 93 -1.19 12.59 -11.64
C ARG A 93 -1.73 11.49 -12.55
N GLY A 94 -2.98 11.62 -12.94
CA GLY A 94 -3.61 10.97 -14.10
C GLY A 94 -4.01 12.03 -15.12
N ALA A 95 -5.32 12.27 -15.25
CA ALA A 95 -5.92 13.25 -16.17
C ALA A 95 -5.89 14.69 -15.64
N GLU A 96 -5.46 14.92 -14.40
CA GLU A 96 -5.35 16.25 -13.81
C GLU A 96 -4.32 17.12 -14.55
N ALA A 97 -4.62 18.42 -14.65
CA ALA A 97 -3.68 19.39 -15.23
C ALA A 97 -2.43 19.62 -14.35
N GLN A 98 -2.56 19.42 -13.04
CA GLN A 98 -1.51 19.69 -12.06
C GLN A 98 -1.07 18.42 -11.34
N TRP A 99 0.19 18.43 -10.89
CA TRP A 99 0.73 17.37 -10.05
C TRP A 99 0.21 17.50 -8.62
N THR A 100 -0.27 16.39 -8.07
CA THR A 100 -0.58 16.28 -6.64
C THR A 100 0.66 15.83 -5.89
N GLY A 101 1.00 16.48 -4.78
CA GLY A 101 2.21 16.18 -4.01
C GLY A 101 1.97 16.02 -2.50
N ASP A 102 2.33 14.86 -1.95
CA ASP A 102 2.02 14.50 -0.56
C ASP A 102 3.22 13.78 0.12
N SER A 103 3.24 13.68 1.45
CA SER A 103 4.28 13.00 2.23
C SER A 103 4.20 11.50 2.05
N LEU A 104 5.21 10.83 1.46
CA LEU A 104 5.21 9.40 1.11
C LEU A 104 4.78 8.51 2.28
N VAL A 105 5.29 8.81 3.47
CA VAL A 105 5.07 8.06 4.71
C VAL A 105 4.46 8.98 5.76
N THR A 106 3.16 8.81 6.02
CA THR A 106 2.49 9.48 7.14
C THR A 106 2.79 8.76 8.47
N PRO A 107 2.63 9.43 9.62
CA PRO A 107 2.79 8.79 10.93
C PRO A 107 1.91 7.55 11.10
N ALA A 108 0.70 7.57 10.52
CA ALA A 108 -0.21 6.42 10.54
C ALA A 108 0.38 5.23 9.76
N ILE A 109 0.88 5.45 8.53
CA ILE A 109 1.50 4.39 7.72
C ILE A 109 2.71 3.80 8.45
N LEU A 110 3.57 4.65 9.02
CA LEU A 110 4.74 4.21 9.78
C LEU A 110 4.33 3.34 10.98
N ALA A 111 3.30 3.73 11.72
CA ALA A 111 2.78 2.96 12.84
C ALA A 111 2.27 1.58 12.40
N ARG A 112 1.58 1.48 11.25
CA ARG A 112 1.14 0.19 10.69
C ARG A 112 2.32 -0.70 10.31
N CYS A 113 3.31 -0.14 9.61
CA CYS A 113 4.51 -0.89 9.20
C CYS A 113 5.27 -1.45 10.40
N ARG A 114 5.39 -0.66 11.49
CA ARG A 114 6.03 -1.10 12.75
C ARG A 114 5.30 -2.23 13.46
N ARG A 115 3.99 -2.41 13.20
CA ARG A 115 3.21 -3.55 13.71
C ARG A 115 3.29 -4.79 12.81
N GLY A 116 4.10 -4.75 11.75
CA GLY A 116 4.25 -5.87 10.82
C GLY A 116 3.24 -5.88 9.67
N GLU A 117 2.55 -4.78 9.41
CA GLU A 117 1.72 -4.65 8.22
C GLU A 117 2.56 -4.22 7.00
N SER A 118 2.17 -4.66 5.80
CA SER A 118 2.82 -4.20 4.55
C SER A 118 2.65 -2.70 4.34
N PHE A 119 3.65 -2.07 3.71
CA PHE A 119 3.48 -0.70 3.24
C PHE A 119 2.38 -0.64 2.17
N SER A 120 1.39 0.20 2.41
CA SER A 120 0.27 0.45 1.50
C SER A 120 -0.24 1.86 1.72
N ARG A 121 -0.41 2.59 0.61
CA ARG A 121 -1.02 3.91 0.61
C ARG A 121 -1.97 4.04 -0.56
N VAL A 122 -3.15 4.59 -0.30
CA VAL A 122 -4.11 4.93 -1.34
C VAL A 122 -3.83 6.34 -1.85
N LEU A 123 -3.83 6.50 -3.17
CA LEU A 123 -3.78 7.78 -3.87
C LEU A 123 -5.04 7.88 -4.74
N GLU A 124 -5.61 9.06 -4.85
CA GLU A 124 -6.78 9.31 -5.69
C GLU A 124 -6.32 10.08 -6.93
N VAL A 125 -6.67 9.57 -8.11
CA VAL A 125 -6.28 10.14 -9.41
C VAL A 125 -7.50 10.27 -10.31
N GLN A 126 -7.52 11.29 -11.15
CA GLN A 126 -8.54 11.45 -12.18
C GLN A 126 -8.20 10.60 -13.40
N VAL A 127 -9.19 9.91 -13.92
CA VAL A 127 -9.11 9.14 -15.16
C VAL A 127 -10.18 9.64 -16.10
N SER A 128 -9.78 10.14 -17.27
CA SER A 128 -10.72 10.67 -18.27
C SER A 128 -11.08 9.65 -19.35
N ALA A 129 -10.16 8.73 -19.62
CA ALA A 129 -10.27 7.67 -20.62
C ALA A 129 -9.36 6.47 -20.27
N MET A 130 -9.56 5.32 -20.90
CA MET A 130 -8.75 4.11 -20.64
C MET A 130 -7.27 4.26 -21.07
N ASP A 131 -6.98 5.19 -22.00
CA ASP A 131 -5.62 5.54 -22.41
C ASP A 131 -4.96 6.57 -21.49
N THR A 132 -5.65 7.05 -20.43
CA THR A 132 -5.08 7.94 -19.42
C THR A 132 -3.78 7.36 -18.88
N VAL A 133 -2.78 8.22 -18.80
CA VAL A 133 -1.45 7.87 -18.30
C VAL A 133 -1.34 8.26 -16.85
N LEU A 134 -1.15 7.28 -15.97
CA LEU A 134 -0.83 7.48 -14.57
C LEU A 134 0.67 7.68 -14.42
N ASP A 135 1.10 8.82 -13.90
CA ASP A 135 2.50 9.11 -13.62
C ASP A 135 2.66 9.29 -12.11
N VAL A 136 3.55 8.50 -11.51
CA VAL A 136 3.79 8.46 -10.07
C VAL A 136 5.29 8.47 -9.82
N ARG A 137 5.74 9.41 -8.99
CA ARG A 137 7.15 9.68 -8.73
C ARG A 137 7.42 9.82 -7.25
N LEU A 138 8.52 9.22 -6.81
CA LEU A 138 9.06 9.37 -5.48
C LEU A 138 10.07 10.51 -5.47
N ARG A 139 9.93 11.44 -4.54
CA ARG A 139 10.88 12.53 -4.32
C ARG A 139 11.50 12.41 -2.95
N ASP A 140 12.82 12.31 -2.88
CA ASP A 140 13.57 12.34 -1.63
C ASP A 140 14.69 13.38 -1.73
N SER A 141 15.00 14.03 -0.62
CA SER A 141 16.06 15.02 -0.50
C SER A 141 17.43 14.49 -0.93
N LEU A 142 17.68 13.19 -0.71
CA LEU A 142 18.92 12.52 -1.12
C LEU A 142 18.86 11.95 -2.54
N MET A 143 17.66 11.67 -3.06
CA MET A 143 17.46 10.81 -4.25
C MET A 143 16.92 11.54 -5.47
N GLY A 144 16.67 12.85 -5.34
CA GLY A 144 15.95 13.61 -6.34
C GLY A 144 14.53 13.08 -6.54
N GLU A 145 14.00 13.26 -7.75
CA GLU A 145 12.69 12.75 -8.15
C GLU A 145 12.86 11.61 -9.16
N GLN A 146 12.29 10.44 -8.84
CA GLN A 146 12.38 9.24 -9.67
C GLN A 146 11.00 8.64 -9.89
N SER A 147 10.74 8.14 -11.10
CA SER A 147 9.51 7.40 -11.37
C SER A 147 9.53 6.06 -10.63
N ILE A 148 8.40 5.68 -10.05
CA ILE A 148 8.25 4.35 -9.45
C ILE A 148 8.03 3.31 -10.55
N SER A 149 8.19 2.03 -10.22
CA SER A 149 8.18 0.92 -11.18
C SER A 149 7.15 1.06 -12.31
N ASN A 150 7.64 0.99 -13.56
CA ASN A 150 6.85 1.02 -14.79
C ASN A 150 5.96 2.27 -14.99
N CYS A 151 6.11 3.31 -14.17
CA CYS A 151 5.49 4.61 -14.42
C CYS A 151 6.35 5.43 -15.40
N PRO A 152 5.73 6.19 -16.33
CA PRO A 152 4.29 6.36 -16.53
C PRO A 152 3.58 5.10 -17.06
N TYR A 153 2.36 4.84 -16.57
CA TYR A 153 1.61 3.60 -16.78
C TYR A 153 0.20 3.90 -17.32
N LYS A 154 -0.20 3.35 -18.46
CA LYS A 154 -1.56 3.51 -19.00
C LYS A 154 -2.60 2.70 -18.23
N VAL A 155 -3.76 3.28 -17.93
CA VAL A 155 -4.85 2.62 -17.19
C VAL A 155 -5.26 1.29 -17.85
N GLU A 156 -5.51 1.27 -19.17
CA GLU A 156 -5.86 0.06 -19.92
C GLU A 156 -4.88 -1.10 -19.71
N LYS A 157 -3.59 -0.77 -19.68
CA LYS A 157 -2.53 -1.76 -19.52
C LYS A 157 -2.48 -2.23 -18.08
N LEU A 158 -2.75 -1.33 -17.13
CA LEU A 158 -2.70 -1.63 -15.70
C LEU A 158 -3.84 -2.57 -15.29
N ILE A 159 -5.03 -2.36 -15.85
CA ILE A 159 -6.19 -3.27 -15.74
C ILE A 159 -5.82 -4.65 -16.27
N ARG A 160 -5.23 -4.72 -17.47
CA ARG A 160 -4.86 -5.99 -18.12
C ARG A 160 -3.78 -6.75 -17.34
N ASP A 161 -2.75 -6.06 -16.86
CA ASP A 161 -1.65 -6.65 -16.11
C ASP A 161 -2.12 -7.20 -14.75
N GLN A 162 -3.14 -6.59 -14.14
CA GLN A 162 -3.76 -7.05 -12.90
C GLN A 162 -4.90 -8.07 -13.11
N GLY A 163 -5.33 -8.30 -14.36
CA GLY A 163 -6.45 -9.15 -14.69
C GLY A 163 -7.79 -8.63 -14.17
N LEU A 164 -7.96 -7.31 -14.05
CA LEU A 164 -9.22 -6.68 -13.63
C LEU A 164 -10.30 -6.71 -14.74
N ASP A 165 -9.91 -7.03 -15.97
CA ASP A 165 -10.77 -7.25 -17.13
C ASP A 165 -11.33 -8.67 -17.23
N CYS A 166 -10.90 -9.58 -16.33
CA CYS A 166 -11.31 -10.98 -16.35
C CYS A 166 -12.59 -11.18 -15.54
N ALA A 167 -13.70 -11.53 -16.21
CA ALA A 167 -14.99 -11.82 -15.56
C ALA A 167 -14.98 -13.06 -14.63
N PHE A 168 -13.96 -13.92 -14.75
CA PHE A 168 -13.82 -15.17 -14.00
C PHE A 168 -12.61 -15.14 -13.07
N GLY A 169 -12.65 -14.25 -12.08
CA GLY A 169 -11.61 -14.15 -11.07
C GLY A 169 -10.28 -13.62 -11.61
N ARG A 170 -9.50 -13.07 -10.69
CA ARG A 170 -8.13 -12.61 -10.92
C ARG A 170 -7.27 -13.72 -11.52
N ARG A 171 -6.46 -13.41 -12.55
CA ARG A 171 -5.54 -14.38 -13.21
C ARG A 171 -4.56 -15.05 -12.25
N ASP A 172 -4.25 -14.41 -11.13
CA ASP A 172 -3.34 -14.92 -10.10
C ASP A 172 -4.05 -15.77 -9.02
N HIS A 173 -5.36 -16.02 -9.12
CA HIS A 173 -6.17 -16.79 -8.16
C HIS A 173 -5.99 -16.39 -6.68
N ARG A 174 -5.41 -15.21 -6.40
CA ARG A 174 -5.26 -14.70 -5.05
C ARG A 174 -6.59 -14.16 -4.58
N LEU A 175 -7.24 -14.93 -3.71
CA LEU A 175 -8.37 -14.46 -2.94
C LEU A 175 -7.96 -13.21 -2.19
N LEU A 176 -8.71 -12.12 -2.38
CA LEU A 176 -8.68 -10.99 -1.48
C LEU A 176 -9.08 -11.53 -0.10
N CYS A 177 -8.10 -11.76 0.77
CA CYS A 177 -8.36 -11.56 2.19
C CYS A 177 -8.55 -10.06 2.35
N GLU A 178 -9.78 -9.61 2.09
CA GLU A 178 -10.26 -8.36 2.63
C GLU A 178 -9.93 -8.36 4.12
N THR A 179 -9.27 -7.29 4.54
CA THR A 179 -8.94 -6.99 5.93
C THR A 179 -10.09 -7.37 6.84
N GLY A 180 -9.81 -8.22 7.82
CA GLY A 180 -10.83 -8.77 8.72
C GLY A 180 -11.75 -7.70 9.29
N THR A 181 -13.06 -7.96 9.23
CA THR A 181 -13.95 -8.10 10.39
C THR A 181 -15.31 -8.59 9.87
N THR A 182 -15.44 -9.84 9.44
CA THR A 182 -16.76 -10.51 9.22
C THR A 182 -16.64 -12.03 8.96
N GLY A 183 -15.48 -12.64 9.20
CA GLY A 183 -15.29 -14.09 8.98
C GLY A 183 -15.97 -15.00 10.00
N ASN A 184 -16.50 -14.46 11.10
CA ASN A 184 -17.18 -15.23 12.13
C ASN A 184 -18.71 -15.05 12.15
N SER A 185 -19.28 -14.32 11.18
CA SER A 185 -20.70 -13.94 11.23
C SER A 185 -21.61 -14.79 10.35
N LEU A 186 -21.11 -15.40 9.28
CA LEU A 186 -21.98 -16.12 8.33
C LEU A 186 -22.42 -17.50 8.85
N THR A 187 -21.52 -18.25 9.49
CA THR A 187 -21.90 -19.53 10.12
C THR A 187 -22.80 -19.32 11.34
N ALA A 188 -22.54 -18.28 12.14
CA ALA A 188 -23.38 -17.93 13.29
C ALA A 188 -24.77 -17.39 12.88
N GLU A 189 -24.87 -16.63 11.78
CA GLU A 189 -26.18 -16.22 11.24
C GLU A 189 -26.94 -17.38 10.63
N ILE A 190 -26.27 -18.31 9.93
CA ILE A 190 -26.91 -19.51 9.40
C ILE A 190 -27.43 -20.41 10.53
N GLU A 191 -26.65 -20.58 11.61
CA GLU A 191 -27.05 -21.39 12.77
C GLU A 191 -28.23 -20.74 13.51
N LYS A 192 -28.19 -19.41 13.70
CA LYS A 192 -29.29 -18.65 14.30
C LYS A 192 -30.58 -18.68 13.46
N LEU A 193 -30.47 -18.56 12.13
CA LEU A 193 -31.61 -18.69 11.23
C LEU A 193 -32.16 -20.11 11.20
N SER A 194 -31.30 -21.13 11.35
CA SER A 194 -31.73 -22.53 11.45
C SER A 194 -32.48 -22.83 12.75
N GLU A 195 -32.08 -22.21 13.87
CA GLU A 195 -32.81 -22.30 15.15
C GLU A 195 -34.15 -21.55 15.11
N GLU A 196 -34.20 -20.38 14.46
CA GLU A 196 -35.44 -19.61 14.29
C GLU A 196 -36.43 -20.33 13.35
N LEU A 197 -35.96 -20.96 12.29
CA LEU A 197 -36.80 -21.78 11.39
C LEU A 197 -37.19 -23.14 11.99
N GLY A 198 -36.35 -23.71 12.86
CA GLY A 198 -36.64 -24.95 13.59
C GLY A 198 -37.75 -24.83 14.63
N ARG A 199 -38.08 -23.61 15.08
CA ARG A 199 -39.18 -23.34 16.03
C ARG A 199 -40.57 -23.31 15.38
N PHE A 200 -40.68 -23.38 14.06
CA PHE A 200 -41.95 -23.34 13.33
C PHE A 200 -42.43 -24.69 12.78
N LEU A 201 -41.75 -25.80 13.10
CA LEU A 201 -42.35 -27.12 12.90
C LEU A 201 -43.28 -27.42 14.09
N PRO A 202 -44.60 -27.55 13.88
CA PRO A 202 -45.48 -27.98 14.94
C PRO A 202 -45.07 -29.39 15.36
N SER A 203 -44.66 -29.54 16.62
CA SER A 203 -44.60 -30.84 17.26
C SER A 203 -45.97 -31.48 17.12
N GLY A 204 -46.05 -32.57 16.35
CA GLY A 204 -47.30 -33.28 16.15
C GLY A 204 -47.93 -33.70 17.48
N SER A 205 -49.25 -33.60 17.55
CA SER A 205 -50.03 -34.53 18.36
C SER A 205 -50.97 -35.27 17.43
N SER A 206 -50.60 -36.52 17.15
CA SER A 206 -51.54 -37.56 16.74
C SER A 206 -52.57 -37.73 17.86
N ASP A 207 -53.86 -37.69 17.51
CA ASP A 207 -54.89 -38.69 17.86
C ASP A 207 -56.27 -38.15 18.28
N ALA A 208 -57.27 -38.85 17.72
CA ALA A 208 -58.69 -38.98 18.10
C ALA A 208 -59.59 -37.75 17.82
N TRP A 209 -60.79 -37.87 17.24
CA TRP A 209 -61.87 -38.81 17.53
C TRP A 209 -62.80 -39.05 16.33
N VAL A 210 -63.57 -40.14 16.46
CA VAL A 210 -64.89 -40.41 15.84
C VAL A 210 -65.83 -39.20 15.96
#